data_AF-A0AAN7K5L1-F1
#
_entry.id   AF-A0AAN7K5L1-F1
#
_cell.length_a   1.000
_cell.length_b   1.000
_cell.length_c   1.000
_cell.angle_alpha   90.00
_cell.angle_beta   90.00
_cell.angle_gamma   90.00
#
_symmetry.space_group_name_H-M   'P 1'
#
loop_
_entity.id
_entity.type
_entity.pdbx_description
1 polymer ?
#
loop_
_entity_poly.entity_id
_entity_poly.type
_entity_poly.pdbx_seq_one_letter_code
_entity_poly.pdbx_strand_id
1 'polypeptide(L)'
;MISDRLQKEFAATCTSQTQEIVVNGEEWNDGLLATVRERVHMEAHRKTMSGDFSSGTDSLEKITYKVGNKVICCLEGARIGIQCKTFFAGEPCEIYYIVLQGKSFIEKMSILEHTVPFVLPMREVENDLLSSNGMKFIDHMEELLQAYLDRRKQVYTCHFLRVHLIKGLYGNQIGDLYSSLPFHMIEFMLDDAECTISVTLRYADLLSVLPTRARVLVWPLVNLTMNDESYNIKGILNTGLTNSHLDS
;
A
#
# COMPACT_ATOMS: atom_id res chain seq x y z
N MET A 1 -4.35 -0.12 18.48
CA MET A 1 -3.35 0.49 17.56
C MET A 1 -4.02 1.64 16.80
N ILE A 2 -3.26 2.49 16.08
CA ILE A 2 -3.84 3.62 15.29
C ILE A 2 -4.87 3.09 14.26
N SER A 3 -4.58 1.94 13.65
CA SER A 3 -5.49 1.28 12.70
C SER A 3 -6.87 0.98 13.30
N ASP A 4 -6.94 0.37 14.49
CA ASP A 4 -8.23 0.03 15.11
C ASP A 4 -9.04 1.27 15.48
N ARG A 5 -8.35 2.34 15.90
CA ARG A 5 -9.00 3.62 16.23
C ARG A 5 -9.58 4.26 14.96
N LEU A 6 -8.77 4.39 13.90
CA LEU A 6 -9.24 4.96 12.65
C LEU A 6 -10.35 4.12 12.03
N GLN A 7 -10.23 2.79 12.03
CA GLN A 7 -11.30 1.91 11.57
C GLN A 7 -12.62 2.16 12.32
N LYS A 8 -12.57 2.28 13.66
CA LYS A 8 -13.77 2.58 14.47
C LYS A 8 -14.32 3.97 14.19
N GLU A 9 -13.46 4.97 14.03
CA GLU A 9 -13.85 6.35 13.74
C GLU A 9 -14.52 6.47 12.36
N PHE A 10 -13.95 5.84 11.34
CA PHE A 10 -14.55 5.77 10.01
C PHE A 10 -15.83 4.95 10.02
N ALA A 11 -15.89 3.81 10.72
CA ALA A 11 -17.11 3.03 10.85
C ALA A 11 -18.23 3.82 11.54
N ALA A 12 -17.94 4.53 12.63
CA ALA A 12 -18.88 5.40 13.32
C ALA A 12 -19.36 6.53 12.41
N THR A 13 -18.45 7.13 11.63
CA THR A 13 -18.77 8.17 10.65
C THR A 13 -19.72 7.63 9.59
N CYS A 14 -19.41 6.46 9.00
CA CYS A 14 -20.29 5.79 8.04
C CYS A 14 -21.64 5.38 8.63
N THR A 15 -21.70 4.92 9.88
CA THR A 15 -22.99 4.59 10.53
C THR A 15 -23.83 5.85 10.81
N SER A 16 -23.17 6.96 11.11
CA SER A 16 -23.82 8.25 11.33
C SER A 16 -24.06 9.04 10.03
N GLN A 17 -23.68 8.51 8.87
CA GLN A 17 -23.79 9.21 7.61
C GLN A 17 -25.25 9.31 7.20
N THR A 18 -25.66 10.51 6.78
CA THR A 18 -27.03 10.78 6.33
C THR A 18 -27.17 10.57 4.83
N GLN A 19 -26.06 10.75 4.10
CA GLN A 19 -26.04 10.68 2.64
C GLN A 19 -24.71 10.10 2.13
N GLU A 20 -24.79 9.22 1.14
CA GLU A 20 -23.64 8.77 0.35
C GLU A 20 -23.79 9.30 -1.08
N ILE A 21 -22.81 10.06 -1.55
CA ILE A 21 -22.76 10.60 -2.91
C ILE A 21 -21.71 9.83 -3.68
N VAL A 22 -22.12 9.10 -4.71
CA VAL A 22 -21.21 8.49 -5.66
C VAL A 22 -20.79 9.56 -6.67
N VAL A 23 -19.50 9.87 -6.70
CA VAL A 23 -18.93 10.92 -7.55
C VAL A 23 -18.30 10.26 -8.76
N ASN A 24 -18.67 10.73 -9.95
CA ASN A 24 -18.11 10.24 -11.20
C ASN A 24 -16.73 10.88 -11.47
N GLY A 25 -15.96 10.30 -12.41
CA GLY A 25 -14.62 10.78 -12.73
C GLY A 25 -14.55 12.25 -13.18
N GLU A 26 -15.61 12.79 -13.78
CA GLU A 26 -15.68 14.21 -14.20
C GLU A 26 -15.95 15.17 -13.04
N GLU A 27 -16.65 14.71 -12.00
CA GLU A 27 -16.99 15.50 -10.81
C GLU A 27 -15.89 15.43 -9.74
N TRP A 28 -14.96 14.47 -9.87
CA TRP A 28 -13.79 14.35 -9.02
C TRP A 28 -12.75 15.41 -9.38
N ASN A 29 -12.65 16.44 -8.55
CA ASN A 29 -11.69 17.53 -8.70
C ASN A 29 -11.38 18.21 -7.35
N ASP A 30 -10.39 19.10 -7.34
CA ASP A 30 -9.99 19.86 -6.14
C ASP A 30 -11.13 20.73 -5.58
N GLY A 31 -12.11 21.13 -6.39
CA GLY A 31 -13.29 21.85 -5.95
C GLY A 31 -14.17 21.03 -5.00
N LEU A 32 -14.28 19.71 -5.24
CA LEU A 32 -14.94 18.81 -4.30
C LEU A 32 -14.18 18.77 -2.97
N LEU A 33 -12.86 18.63 -3.01
CA LEU A 33 -12.03 18.59 -1.80
C LEU A 33 -12.10 19.91 -1.02
N ALA A 34 -12.14 21.05 -1.72
CA ALA A 34 -12.35 22.37 -1.12
C ALA A 34 -13.72 22.48 -0.44
N THR A 35 -14.77 21.91 -1.04
CA THR A 35 -16.12 21.86 -0.44
C THR A 35 -16.15 21.02 0.83
N VAL A 36 -15.53 19.84 0.80
CA VAL A 36 -15.37 18.97 1.99
C VAL A 36 -14.59 19.69 3.08
N ARG A 37 -13.51 20.39 2.69
CA ARG A 37 -12.69 21.20 3.60
C ARG A 37 -13.50 22.31 4.28
N GLU A 38 -14.22 23.11 3.50
CA GLU A 38 -15.04 24.19 4.02
C GLU A 38 -16.05 23.65 5.04
N ARG A 39 -16.69 22.52 4.71
CA ARG A 39 -17.65 21.86 5.59
C ARG A 39 -17.04 21.47 6.95
N VAL A 40 -15.90 20.79 6.96
CA VAL A 40 -15.28 20.35 8.22
C VAL A 40 -14.84 21.52 9.09
N HIS A 41 -14.45 22.65 8.48
CA HIS A 41 -14.12 23.87 9.21
C HIS A 41 -15.34 24.60 9.75
N MET A 42 -16.42 24.70 8.96
CA MET A 42 -17.68 25.30 9.44
C MET A 42 -18.27 24.51 10.62
N GLU A 43 -18.25 23.19 10.54
CA GLU A 43 -18.72 22.30 11.61
C GLU A 43 -17.88 22.46 12.88
N ALA A 44 -16.55 22.49 12.75
CA ALA A 44 -15.64 22.72 13.89
C ALA A 44 -15.85 24.10 14.52
N HIS A 45 -16.00 25.16 13.71
CA HIS A 45 -16.23 26.52 14.20
C HIS A 45 -17.58 26.65 14.92
N ARG A 46 -18.65 26.02 14.40
CA ARG A 46 -19.95 25.97 15.09
C ARG A 46 -19.84 25.31 16.45
N LYS A 47 -19.16 24.16 16.53
CA LYS A 47 -18.96 23.44 17.81
C LYS A 47 -18.16 24.26 18.83
N THR A 48 -17.21 25.08 18.40
CA THR A 48 -16.47 25.97 19.30
C THR A 48 -17.28 27.17 19.79
N MET A 49 -18.27 27.65 19.01
CA MET A 49 -19.15 28.75 19.39
C MET A 49 -20.38 28.29 20.19
N SER A 50 -20.74 27.01 20.09
CA SER A 50 -21.89 26.35 20.74
C SER A 50 -21.58 25.86 22.16
N GLY A 51 -20.85 26.65 22.96
CA GLY A 51 -20.56 26.28 24.35
C GLY A 51 -21.83 25.94 25.15
N ASP A 52 -21.90 24.70 25.65
CA ASP A 52 -22.67 24.23 26.80
C ASP A 52 -24.20 24.52 26.89
N PHE A 53 -24.92 24.53 25.76
CA PHE A 53 -26.38 24.41 25.79
C PHE A 53 -26.89 23.33 24.84
N SER A 54 -27.30 22.21 25.40
CA SER A 54 -28.04 21.16 24.68
C SER A 54 -29.46 21.63 24.37
N SER A 55 -29.73 22.03 23.12
CA SER A 55 -31.04 21.81 22.50
C SER A 55 -30.95 21.84 20.98
N GLY A 56 -31.21 20.68 20.37
CA GLY A 56 -31.99 20.59 19.13
C GLY A 56 -31.33 21.00 17.82
N THR A 57 -31.06 19.97 17.00
CA THR A 57 -31.29 19.95 15.54
C THR A 57 -30.52 20.97 14.69
N ASP A 58 -29.28 20.62 14.38
CA ASP A 58 -28.83 20.50 12.99
C ASP A 58 -27.44 19.85 13.01
N SER A 59 -27.42 18.53 13.24
CA SER A 59 -26.26 17.76 12.79
C SER A 59 -26.21 17.96 11.29
N LEU A 60 -25.26 18.78 10.81
CA LEU A 60 -25.04 18.96 9.39
C LEU A 60 -24.99 17.57 8.74
N GLU A 61 -25.72 17.37 7.65
CA GLU A 61 -25.78 16.08 6.96
C GLU A 61 -24.35 15.53 6.83
N LYS A 62 -24.13 14.37 7.45
CA LYS A 62 -22.85 13.69 7.34
C LYS A 62 -22.82 13.03 5.98
N ILE A 63 -22.29 13.77 5.02
CA ILE A 63 -22.14 13.31 3.64
C ILE A 63 -20.80 12.59 3.49
N THR A 64 -20.87 11.41 2.90
CA THR A 64 -19.72 10.63 2.48
C THR A 64 -19.66 10.63 0.96
N TYR A 65 -18.48 10.90 0.39
CA TYR A 65 -18.25 10.90 -1.06
C TYR A 65 -17.49 9.65 -1.47
N LYS A 66 -18.07 8.87 -2.38
CA LYS A 66 -17.44 7.65 -2.90
C LYS A 66 -16.93 7.92 -4.32
N VAL A 67 -15.62 7.79 -4.50
CA VAL A 67 -14.92 8.02 -5.77
C VAL A 67 -14.15 6.76 -6.14
N GLY A 68 -14.72 5.91 -7.00
CA GLY A 68 -14.13 4.61 -7.32
C GLY A 68 -13.94 3.76 -6.05
N ASN A 69 -12.69 3.41 -5.75
CA ASN A 69 -12.32 2.62 -4.56
C ASN A 69 -12.02 3.46 -3.32
N LYS A 70 -12.21 4.78 -3.42
CA LYS A 70 -11.91 5.76 -2.38
C LYS A 70 -13.20 6.25 -1.76
N VAL A 71 -13.17 6.47 -0.45
CA VAL A 71 -14.28 7.08 0.29
C VAL A 71 -13.74 8.25 1.09
N ILE A 72 -14.33 9.43 0.89
CA ILE A 72 -13.94 10.69 1.52
C ILE A 72 -15.06 11.11 2.46
N CYS A 73 -14.73 11.34 3.72
CA CYS A 73 -15.71 11.71 4.73
C CYS A 73 -15.23 12.88 5.60
N CYS A 74 -16.19 13.59 6.17
CA CYS A 74 -15.95 14.64 7.15
C CYS A 74 -15.74 13.99 8.53
N LEU A 75 -14.57 14.18 9.11
CA LEU A 75 -14.26 13.75 10.48
C LEU A 75 -14.36 14.92 11.45
N GLU A 76 -14.49 14.60 12.74
CA GLU A 76 -14.66 15.61 13.78
C GLU A 76 -13.37 16.44 13.99
N GLY A 77 -13.50 17.74 14.26
CA GLY A 77 -12.35 18.61 14.54
C GLY A 77 -11.60 19.13 13.30
N ALA A 78 -12.34 19.54 12.25
CA ALA A 78 -11.77 20.04 10.99
C ALA A 78 -10.85 19.04 10.28
N ARG A 79 -11.15 17.74 10.39
CA ARG A 79 -10.38 16.65 9.79
C ARG A 79 -11.12 16.06 8.61
N ILE A 80 -10.38 15.69 7.56
CA ILE A 80 -10.91 15.00 6.39
C ILE A 80 -10.39 13.56 6.43
N GLY A 81 -11.30 12.60 6.40
CA GLY A 81 -10.96 11.19 6.34
C GLY A 81 -10.99 10.70 4.90
N ILE A 82 -9.95 9.97 4.49
CA ILE A 82 -9.87 9.27 3.22
C ILE A 82 -9.66 7.80 3.51
N GLN A 83 -10.49 6.96 2.92
CA GLN A 83 -10.42 5.52 2.99
C GLN A 83 -10.14 4.98 1.59
N CYS A 84 -9.00 4.33 1.39
CA CYS A 84 -8.63 3.69 0.13
C CYS A 84 -8.81 2.17 0.26
N LYS A 85 -9.69 1.60 -0.56
CA LYS A 85 -9.87 0.14 -0.66
C LYS A 85 -8.98 -0.38 -1.78
N THR A 86 -8.26 -1.45 -1.50
CA THR A 86 -7.40 -2.12 -2.49
C THR A 86 -8.03 -3.44 -2.92
N PHE A 87 -7.75 -3.86 -4.16
CA PHE A 87 -8.35 -5.06 -4.75
C PHE A 87 -7.28 -5.94 -5.37
N PHE A 88 -7.44 -7.26 -5.27
CA PHE A 88 -6.57 -8.20 -5.99
C PHE A 88 -7.44 -9.26 -6.66
N ALA A 89 -7.25 -9.44 -7.97
CA ALA A 89 -8.05 -10.38 -8.77
C ALA A 89 -9.58 -10.19 -8.62
N GLY A 90 -10.04 -8.94 -8.45
CA GLY A 90 -11.46 -8.60 -8.28
C GLY A 90 -11.96 -8.65 -6.83
N GLU A 91 -11.20 -9.20 -5.91
CA GLU A 91 -11.60 -9.35 -4.51
C GLU A 91 -11.05 -8.20 -3.63
N PRO A 92 -11.87 -7.64 -2.72
CA PRO A 92 -11.42 -6.61 -1.80
C PRO A 92 -10.39 -7.19 -0.82
N CYS A 93 -9.28 -6.47 -0.66
CA CYS A 93 -8.18 -6.86 0.23
C CYS A 93 -8.14 -5.97 1.46
N GLU A 94 -7.10 -5.14 1.61
CA GLU A 94 -6.95 -4.25 2.75
C GLU A 94 -7.53 -2.86 2.48
N ILE A 95 -7.89 -2.22 3.58
CA ILE A 95 -8.38 -0.85 3.63
C ILE A 95 -7.33 -0.01 4.33
N TYR A 96 -6.93 1.09 3.69
CA TYR A 96 -6.01 2.06 4.26
C TYR A 96 -6.75 3.36 4.57
N TYR A 97 -6.38 3.99 5.68
CA TYR A 97 -6.96 5.24 6.14
C TYR A 97 -5.91 6.33 6.11
N ILE A 98 -6.28 7.51 5.64
CA ILE A 98 -5.46 8.73 5.64
C ILE A 98 -6.35 9.84 6.21
N VAL A 99 -5.83 10.56 7.18
CA VAL A 99 -6.52 11.71 7.80
C VAL A 99 -5.75 12.96 7.48
N LEU A 100 -6.41 13.89 6.79
CA LEU A 100 -5.88 15.20 6.48
C LEU A 100 -6.42 16.23 7.48
N GLN A 101 -5.59 17.20 7.82
CA GLN A 101 -5.99 18.34 8.62
C GLN A 101 -5.37 19.63 8.04
N GLY A 102 -6.21 20.65 7.91
CA GLY A 102 -5.76 22.03 7.75
C GLY A 102 -6.04 22.80 9.04
N LYS A 103 -5.13 23.65 9.48
CA LYS A 103 -5.38 24.51 10.67
C LYS A 103 -6.36 25.64 10.36
N SER A 104 -6.43 26.06 9.09
CA SER A 104 -7.37 27.06 8.57
C SER A 104 -7.69 26.75 7.12
N PHE A 105 -8.72 27.36 6.54
CA PHE A 105 -9.06 27.27 5.12
C PHE A 105 -7.91 27.75 4.21
N ILE A 106 -7.12 28.72 4.68
CA ILE A 106 -6.02 29.35 3.94
C ILE A 106 -4.71 28.55 4.05
N GLU A 107 -4.53 27.83 5.16
CA GLU A 107 -3.27 27.12 5.40
C GLU A 107 -3.13 25.88 4.52
N LYS A 108 -1.90 25.38 4.35
CA LYS A 108 -1.64 24.13 3.63
C LYS A 108 -2.27 22.95 4.40
N MET A 109 -2.92 22.02 3.69
CA MET A 109 -3.35 20.75 4.29
C MET A 109 -2.12 19.88 4.58
N SER A 110 -2.19 19.12 5.67
CA SER A 110 -1.14 18.17 6.05
C SER A 110 -1.72 16.82 6.45
N ILE A 111 -0.92 15.77 6.36
CA ILE A 111 -1.29 14.45 6.83
C ILE A 111 -1.15 14.41 8.35
N LEU A 112 -2.26 14.18 9.04
CA LEU A 112 -2.28 14.06 10.50
C LEU A 112 -1.97 12.63 10.92
N GLU A 113 -2.67 11.65 10.34
CA GLU A 113 -2.56 10.22 10.69
C GLU A 113 -2.81 9.34 9.47
N HIS A 114 -2.19 8.16 9.42
CA HIS A 114 -2.48 7.18 8.38
C HIS A 114 -2.18 5.74 8.83
N THR A 115 -2.74 4.77 8.11
CA THR A 115 -2.38 3.34 8.23
C THR A 115 -1.50 2.83 7.09
N VAL A 116 -1.06 3.74 6.19
CA VAL A 116 -0.22 3.40 5.04
C VAL A 116 1.13 2.79 5.50
N PRO A 117 1.61 1.70 4.87
CA PRO A 117 2.89 1.08 5.19
C PRO A 117 4.06 2.07 5.12
N PHE A 118 4.97 2.01 6.10
CA PHE A 118 6.10 2.93 6.21
C PHE A 118 7.08 2.88 5.02
N VAL A 119 7.04 1.79 4.23
CA VAL A 119 7.86 1.64 3.01
C VAL A 119 7.39 2.56 1.89
N LEU A 120 6.20 3.15 1.99
CA LEU A 120 5.67 4.09 1.01
C LEU A 120 6.03 5.54 1.38
N PRO A 121 6.42 6.37 0.39
CA PRO A 121 7.00 7.70 0.60
C PRO A 121 5.92 8.76 0.90
N MET A 122 5.23 8.63 2.03
CA MET A 122 4.10 9.52 2.38
C MET A 122 4.50 10.99 2.44
N ARG A 123 5.69 11.31 2.97
CA ARG A 123 6.14 12.69 3.17
C ARG A 123 6.52 13.37 1.87
N GLU A 124 7.15 12.63 0.96
CA GLU A 124 7.49 13.11 -0.37
C GLU A 124 6.21 13.42 -1.16
N VAL A 125 5.27 12.46 -1.18
CA VAL A 125 3.99 12.61 -1.88
C VAL A 125 3.15 13.76 -1.31
N GLU A 126 3.14 13.94 0.02
CA GLU A 126 2.50 15.09 0.68
C GLU A 126 3.11 16.42 0.24
N ASN A 127 4.45 16.51 0.21
CA ASN A 127 5.12 17.75 -0.13
C ASN A 127 4.91 18.15 -1.59
N ASP A 128 4.96 17.17 -2.50
CA ASP A 128 4.92 17.38 -3.94
C ASP A 128 3.49 17.67 -4.44
N LEU A 129 2.51 16.90 -3.94
CA LEU A 129 1.15 16.90 -4.51
C LEU A 129 0.11 17.57 -3.61
N LEU A 130 0.14 17.41 -2.29
CA LEU A 130 -0.96 17.87 -1.44
C LEU A 130 -1.12 19.41 -1.46
N SER A 131 -0.01 20.14 -1.63
CA SER A 131 -0.05 21.62 -1.73
C SER A 131 -0.55 22.12 -3.08
N SER A 132 -0.35 21.34 -4.14
CA SER A 132 -0.56 21.76 -5.52
C SER A 132 -1.90 21.27 -6.06
N ASN A 133 -2.23 20.01 -5.80
CA ASN A 133 -3.43 19.36 -6.28
C ASN A 133 -3.79 18.17 -5.38
N GLY A 134 -4.82 18.35 -4.54
CA GLY A 134 -5.23 17.35 -3.55
C GLY A 134 -5.85 16.11 -4.20
N MET A 135 -6.55 16.28 -5.32
CA MET A 135 -7.09 15.20 -6.14
C MET A 135 -5.98 14.27 -6.63
N LYS A 136 -4.92 14.83 -7.24
CA LYS A 136 -3.74 14.08 -7.70
C LYS A 136 -3.00 13.41 -6.56
N PHE A 137 -2.91 14.06 -5.40
CA PHE A 137 -2.34 13.44 -4.20
C PHE A 137 -3.12 12.16 -3.85
N ILE A 138 -4.45 12.25 -3.78
CA ILE A 138 -5.31 11.13 -3.41
C ILE A 138 -5.25 10.00 -4.46
N ASP A 139 -5.27 10.34 -5.75
CA ASP A 139 -5.17 9.36 -6.84
C ASP A 139 -3.82 8.66 -6.84
N HIS A 140 -2.73 9.41 -6.71
CA HIS A 140 -1.38 8.84 -6.65
C HIS A 140 -1.18 7.94 -5.43
N MET A 141 -1.77 8.31 -4.28
CA MET A 141 -1.76 7.48 -3.08
C MET A 141 -2.51 6.16 -3.27
N GLU A 142 -3.65 6.17 -3.95
CA GLU A 142 -4.36 4.93 -4.31
C GLU A 142 -3.50 4.04 -5.20
N GLU A 143 -2.89 4.61 -6.25
CA GLU A 143 -2.04 3.85 -7.17
C GLU A 143 -0.83 3.23 -6.46
N LEU A 144 -0.17 3.97 -5.56
CA LEU A 144 0.94 3.45 -4.75
C LEU A 144 0.51 2.29 -3.85
N LEU A 145 -0.65 2.42 -3.19
CA LEU A 145 -1.21 1.38 -2.34
C LEU A 145 -1.58 0.13 -3.13
N GLN A 146 -2.18 0.33 -4.31
CA GLN A 146 -2.56 -0.76 -5.21
C GLN A 146 -1.32 -1.48 -5.76
N ALA A 147 -0.31 -0.75 -6.24
CA ALA A 147 0.94 -1.35 -6.71
C ALA A 147 1.71 -2.07 -5.59
N TYR A 148 1.67 -1.55 -4.36
CA TYR A 148 2.22 -2.24 -3.20
C TYR A 148 1.45 -3.54 -2.88
N LEU A 149 0.11 -3.49 -2.90
CA LEU A 149 -0.73 -4.67 -2.75
C LEU A 149 -0.38 -5.72 -3.81
N ASP A 150 -0.33 -5.32 -5.08
CA ASP A 150 -0.13 -6.24 -6.19
C ASP A 150 1.24 -6.92 -6.09
N ARG A 151 2.31 -6.18 -5.75
CA ARG A 151 3.63 -6.79 -5.49
C ARG A 151 3.59 -7.77 -4.33
N ARG A 152 2.98 -7.38 -3.20
CA ARG A 152 2.86 -8.24 -2.01
C ARG A 152 2.05 -9.50 -2.31
N LYS A 153 0.90 -9.34 -2.96
CA LYS A 153 0.01 -10.45 -3.34
C LYS A 153 0.65 -11.30 -4.43
N GLN A 154 1.45 -10.76 -5.34
CA GLN A 154 2.24 -11.55 -6.28
C GLN A 154 3.30 -12.38 -5.57
N VAL A 155 4.02 -11.83 -4.59
CA VAL A 155 4.97 -12.61 -3.79
C VAL A 155 4.26 -13.66 -2.95
N TYR A 156 3.11 -13.34 -2.35
CA TYR A 156 2.32 -14.33 -1.61
C TYR A 156 1.61 -15.34 -2.51
N THR A 157 1.20 -14.96 -3.71
CA THR A 157 0.62 -15.88 -4.69
C THR A 157 1.73 -16.73 -5.29
N CYS A 158 2.94 -16.19 -5.48
CA CYS A 158 4.13 -16.97 -5.75
C CYS A 158 4.39 -17.96 -4.59
N HIS A 159 4.34 -17.51 -3.34
CA HIS A 159 4.42 -18.38 -2.16
C HIS A 159 3.30 -19.45 -2.18
N PHE A 160 2.05 -19.09 -2.45
CA PHE A 160 0.91 -20.00 -2.35
C PHE A 160 0.75 -20.92 -3.58
N LEU A 161 0.69 -20.37 -4.80
CA LEU A 161 0.63 -21.14 -6.05
C LEU A 161 1.92 -21.91 -6.29
N ARG A 162 3.11 -21.43 -5.86
CA ARG A 162 4.37 -22.14 -6.12
C ARG A 162 4.86 -23.00 -4.97
N VAL A 163 4.41 -22.83 -3.73
CA VAL A 163 4.51 -23.94 -2.76
C VAL A 163 3.73 -25.14 -3.30
N HIS A 164 2.58 -24.98 -3.95
CA HIS A 164 1.91 -26.12 -4.60
C HIS A 164 2.57 -26.56 -5.92
N LEU A 165 2.94 -25.64 -6.82
CA LEU A 165 3.51 -26.00 -8.13
C LEU A 165 4.96 -26.51 -8.02
N ILE A 166 5.79 -25.90 -7.17
CA ILE A 166 7.17 -26.33 -6.92
C ILE A 166 7.20 -27.53 -5.98
N LYS A 167 6.28 -27.67 -4.99
CA LYS A 167 6.14 -28.98 -4.32
C LYS A 167 5.66 -30.09 -5.25
N GLY A 168 4.85 -29.75 -6.26
CA GLY A 168 4.44 -30.69 -7.30
C GLY A 168 5.56 -31.06 -8.29
N LEU A 169 6.47 -30.12 -8.61
CA LEU A 169 7.56 -30.32 -9.58
C LEU A 169 8.88 -30.78 -8.96
N TYR A 170 9.18 -30.35 -7.74
CA TYR A 170 10.43 -30.59 -7.01
C TYR A 170 10.18 -31.29 -5.66
N GLY A 171 8.98 -31.80 -5.36
CA GLY A 171 8.72 -32.42 -4.05
C GLY A 171 8.84 -31.41 -2.90
N ASN A 172 8.75 -31.87 -1.65
CA ASN A 172 8.82 -31.02 -0.46
C ASN A 172 10.20 -30.35 -0.23
N GLN A 173 10.97 -30.05 -1.28
CA GLN A 173 12.36 -29.59 -1.25
C GLN A 173 12.54 -28.10 -0.98
N ILE A 174 11.50 -27.27 -1.06
CA ILE A 174 11.61 -25.86 -0.65
C ILE A 174 11.20 -25.73 0.82
N GLY A 175 12.16 -25.34 1.64
CA GLY A 175 11.99 -25.01 3.05
C GLY A 175 11.40 -23.61 3.27
N ASP A 176 11.88 -22.88 4.28
CA ASP A 176 11.32 -21.58 4.65
C ASP A 176 11.51 -20.50 3.57
N LEU A 177 10.49 -19.68 3.33
CA LEU A 177 10.52 -18.49 2.46
C LEU A 177 10.48 -17.21 3.30
N TYR A 178 11.50 -16.37 3.10
CA TYR A 178 11.57 -15.01 3.62
C TYR A 178 11.30 -13.99 2.51
N SER A 179 10.72 -12.84 2.87
CA SER A 179 10.61 -11.70 1.96
C SER A 179 10.84 -10.39 2.70
N SER A 180 11.49 -9.45 2.00
CA SER A 180 11.62 -8.08 2.48
C SER A 180 10.27 -7.34 2.46
N LEU A 181 10.11 -6.35 3.34
CA LEU A 181 8.89 -5.54 3.43
C LEU A 181 8.49 -4.79 2.15
N PRO A 182 9.41 -4.32 1.28
CA PRO A 182 9.04 -3.73 0.00
C PRO A 182 8.85 -4.78 -1.10
N PHE A 183 8.95 -6.08 -0.78
CA PHE A 183 8.82 -7.21 -1.72
C PHE A 183 9.81 -7.18 -2.89
N HIS A 184 10.98 -6.56 -2.69
CA HIS A 184 12.07 -6.48 -3.67
C HIS A 184 13.16 -7.54 -3.46
N MET A 185 13.02 -8.37 -2.43
CA MET A 185 13.92 -9.46 -2.09
C MET A 185 13.10 -10.60 -1.51
N ILE A 186 13.38 -11.79 -2.00
CA ILE A 186 12.74 -13.05 -1.64
C ILE A 186 13.86 -14.07 -1.43
N GLU A 187 13.90 -14.75 -0.29
CA GLU A 187 14.91 -15.77 -0.01
C GLU A 187 14.22 -17.06 0.39
N PHE A 188 14.70 -18.20 -0.08
CA PHE A 188 14.20 -19.51 0.35
C PHE A 188 15.30 -20.55 0.40
N MET A 189 15.11 -21.56 1.24
CA MET A 189 16.03 -22.68 1.36
C MET A 189 15.57 -23.87 0.50
N LEU A 190 16.54 -24.60 -0.05
CA LEU A 190 16.31 -25.92 -0.63
C LEU A 190 16.82 -27.00 0.32
N ASP A 191 15.91 -27.80 0.86
CA ASP A 191 16.17 -28.83 1.87
C ASP A 191 17.10 -29.92 1.37
N ASP A 192 16.96 -30.35 0.11
CA ASP A 192 17.77 -31.43 -0.49
C ASP A 192 19.20 -31.00 -0.85
N ALA A 193 19.48 -29.70 -0.91
CA ALA A 193 20.74 -29.15 -1.41
C ALA A 193 21.53 -28.34 -0.37
N GLU A 194 21.05 -28.26 0.88
CA GLU A 194 21.59 -27.39 1.94
C GLU A 194 22.02 -26.02 1.38
N CYS A 195 21.17 -25.38 0.58
CA CYS A 195 21.51 -24.11 -0.04
C CYS A 195 20.40 -23.09 0.12
N THR A 196 20.79 -21.83 0.32
CA THR A 196 19.87 -20.69 0.35
C THR A 196 19.87 -20.03 -1.01
N ILE A 197 18.70 -19.94 -1.64
CA ILE A 197 18.48 -19.19 -2.87
C ILE A 197 17.92 -17.82 -2.50
N SER A 198 18.63 -16.77 -2.88
CA SER A 198 18.20 -15.38 -2.72
C SER A 198 17.85 -14.80 -4.09
N VAL A 199 16.59 -14.39 -4.25
CA VAL A 199 16.06 -13.75 -5.45
C VAL A 199 15.84 -12.27 -5.14
N THR A 200 16.66 -11.41 -5.72
CA THR A 200 16.48 -9.95 -5.67
C THR A 200 15.68 -9.49 -6.89
N LEU A 201 14.58 -8.78 -6.65
CA LEU A 201 13.72 -8.17 -7.65
C LEU A 201 13.97 -6.66 -7.69
N ARG A 202 14.18 -6.11 -8.88
CA ARG A 202 14.29 -4.67 -9.09
C ARG A 202 13.07 -4.18 -9.85
N TYR A 203 12.46 -3.13 -9.33
CA TYR A 203 11.34 -2.41 -9.95
C TYR A 203 11.86 -1.10 -10.54
N ALA A 204 11.24 -0.60 -11.61
CA ALA A 204 11.63 0.68 -12.20
C ALA A 204 11.29 1.86 -11.27
N ASP A 205 10.09 1.79 -10.67
CA ASP A 205 9.56 2.78 -9.74
C ASP A 205 8.62 2.10 -8.72
N LEU A 206 7.99 2.91 -7.86
CA LEU A 206 7.08 2.41 -6.82
C LEU A 206 5.69 2.05 -7.33
N LEU A 207 5.31 2.50 -8.53
CA LEU A 207 4.05 2.16 -9.20
C LEU A 207 4.16 0.87 -10.00
N SER A 208 5.38 0.42 -10.28
CA SER A 208 5.69 -0.78 -11.02
C SER A 208 5.18 -2.02 -10.28
N VAL A 209 4.24 -2.70 -10.91
CA VAL A 209 3.66 -3.94 -10.41
C VAL A 209 4.57 -5.15 -10.72
N LEU A 210 5.28 -5.11 -11.85
CA LEU A 210 6.19 -6.17 -12.28
C LEU A 210 7.66 -5.74 -12.14
N PRO A 211 8.56 -6.66 -11.74
CA PRO A 211 9.98 -6.37 -11.68
C PRO A 211 10.55 -6.21 -13.09
N THR A 212 11.39 -5.21 -13.29
CA THR A 212 12.13 -4.99 -14.54
C THR A 212 13.39 -5.84 -14.63
N ARG A 213 13.92 -6.30 -13.48
CA ARG A 213 15.08 -7.19 -13.44
C ARG A 213 14.98 -8.11 -12.23
N ALA A 214 15.44 -9.35 -12.40
CA ALA A 214 15.65 -10.29 -11.31
C ALA A 214 17.12 -10.71 -11.26
N ARG A 215 17.64 -10.96 -10.05
CA ARG A 215 18.94 -11.56 -9.81
C ARG A 215 18.75 -12.74 -8.86
N VAL A 216 19.29 -13.90 -9.22
CA VAL A 216 19.25 -15.11 -8.40
C VAL A 216 20.66 -15.38 -7.90
N LEU A 217 20.82 -15.56 -6.61
CA LEU A 217 22.05 -15.95 -5.93
C LEU A 217 21.79 -17.25 -5.20
N VAL A 218 22.77 -18.16 -5.22
CA VAL A 218 22.69 -19.44 -4.54
C VAL A 218 23.88 -19.53 -3.61
N TRP A 219 23.59 -19.73 -2.32
CA TRP A 219 24.59 -19.83 -1.26
C TRP A 219 24.57 -21.25 -0.71
N PRO A 220 25.65 -22.03 -0.86
CA PRO A 220 25.74 -23.31 -0.17
C PRO A 220 25.90 -23.07 1.34
N LEU A 221 25.07 -23.70 2.18
CA LEU A 221 25.34 -23.86 3.60
C LEU A 221 26.38 -24.98 3.74
N VAL A 222 27.63 -24.66 3.44
CA VAL A 222 28.72 -25.57 3.80
C VAL A 222 28.80 -25.57 5.31
N ASN A 223 28.40 -26.67 5.95
CA ASN A 223 28.82 -26.96 7.31
C ASN A 223 30.36 -27.03 7.30
N LEU A 224 31.00 -25.93 7.71
CA LEU A 224 32.43 -25.90 8.01
C LEU A 224 32.68 -26.67 9.31
N THR A 225 32.36 -27.97 9.32
CA THR A 225 33.20 -28.90 10.08
C THR A 225 34.48 -29.00 9.27
N MET A 226 35.43 -28.14 9.60
CA MET A 226 36.83 -28.25 9.20
C MET A 226 37.32 -29.64 9.59
N ASN A 227 37.19 -30.59 8.67
CA ASN A 227 38.12 -31.69 8.56
C ASN A 227 38.72 -31.58 7.17
N ASP A 228 39.99 -31.23 7.21
CA ASP A 228 40.96 -31.16 6.14
C ASP A 228 40.75 -32.30 5.14
N GLU A 229 40.28 -31.98 3.94
CA GLU A 229 40.84 -32.51 2.70
C GLU A 229 40.28 -31.76 1.48
N SER A 230 41.23 -31.25 0.70
CA SER A 230 41.11 -30.42 -0.48
C SER A 230 40.15 -30.98 -1.55
N TYR A 231 39.08 -30.23 -1.86
CA TYR A 231 38.42 -30.32 -3.17
C TYR A 231 38.24 -28.93 -3.80
N ASN A 232 38.66 -28.89 -5.06
CA ASN A 232 38.97 -27.72 -5.87
C ASN A 232 37.67 -27.02 -6.32
N ILE A 233 37.29 -25.89 -5.69
CA ILE A 233 36.19 -25.05 -6.18
C ILE A 233 36.71 -24.18 -7.34
N LYS A 234 36.91 -24.82 -8.49
CA LYS A 234 37.09 -24.15 -9.79
C LYS A 234 36.33 -24.91 -10.86
N GLY A 235 35.05 -24.60 -11.00
CA GLY A 235 34.23 -25.06 -12.11
C GLY A 235 32.76 -24.89 -11.80
N ILE A 236 31.99 -24.38 -12.77
CA ILE A 236 30.54 -24.15 -12.72
C ILE A 236 30.13 -22.76 -12.19
N LEU A 237 30.68 -21.70 -12.81
CA LEU A 237 29.98 -20.43 -13.01
C LEU A 237 30.35 -19.89 -14.39
N ASN A 238 29.77 -20.46 -15.45
CA ASN A 238 29.60 -19.80 -16.75
C ASN A 238 28.75 -20.67 -17.68
N THR A 239 27.43 -20.47 -17.64
CA THR A 239 26.60 -20.65 -18.83
C THR A 239 25.86 -19.34 -19.08
N GLY A 240 26.41 -18.58 -20.03
CA GLY A 240 25.81 -17.37 -20.54
C GLY A 240 24.49 -17.68 -21.26
N LEU A 241 23.48 -16.86 -20.99
CA LEU A 241 22.32 -16.72 -21.86
C LEU A 241 22.77 -16.00 -23.14
N THR A 242 23.02 -16.76 -24.20
CA THR A 242 23.14 -16.20 -25.55
C THR A 242 21.75 -16.05 -26.15
N ASN A 243 21.34 -14.80 -26.36
CA ASN A 243 20.22 -14.42 -27.21
C ASN A 243 20.42 -14.99 -28.62
N SER A 244 19.51 -15.82 -29.09
CA SER A 244 19.37 -16.11 -30.52
C SER A 244 18.30 -15.19 -31.12
N HIS A 245 18.77 -14.21 -31.88
CA HIS A 245 18.01 -13.47 -32.87
C HIS A 245 17.36 -14.43 -33.87
N LEU A 246 16.07 -14.24 -34.15
CA LEU A 246 15.37 -14.77 -35.32
C LEU A 246 15.45 -13.71 -36.42
N ASP A 247 16.22 -13.99 -37.47
CA ASP A 247 16.12 -13.38 -38.79
C ASP A 247 16.28 -14.50 -39.82
N SER A 248 15.16 -15.01 -40.36
CA SER A 248 14.91 -15.28 -41.79
C SER A 248 13.47 -15.78 -41.97
#